data_AF-A0A166EJT7-F1
#
_entry.id   AF-A0A166EJT7-F1
#
_cell.length_a   1.000
_cell.length_b   1.000
_cell.length_c   1.000
_cell.angle_alpha   90.00
_cell.angle_beta   90.00
_cell.angle_gamma   90.00
#
_symmetry.space_group_name_H-M   'P 1'
#
loop_
_entity.id
_entity.type
_entity.pdbx_description
1 polymer ?
#
loop_
_entity_poly.entity_id
_entity_poly.type
_entity_poly.pdbx_seq_one_letter_code
_entity_poly.pdbx_strand_id
1 'polypeptide(L)' 'MRLLYLPPYSPDYNPIEEVFSAMKAWLRANHDYAHGELSGEETCDPIAILWDAVFEAITPEKAEGWYRDSEYVV' A
#
# COMPACT_ATOMS: atom_id res chain seq x y z
N MET A 1 22.76 12.65 2.81
CA MET A 1 21.59 11.81 3.12
C MET A 1 21.33 11.93 4.62
N ARG A 2 20.14 12.35 5.04
CA ARG A 2 19.78 12.51 6.46
C ARG A 2 18.81 11.39 6.83
N LEU A 3 19.15 10.63 7.86
CA LEU A 3 18.25 9.61 8.40
C LEU A 3 17.32 10.26 9.44
N LEU A 4 16.02 9.98 9.34
CA LEU A 4 15.00 10.38 10.31
C LEU A 4 14.55 9.14 11.05
N TYR A 5 14.64 9.17 12.38
CA TYR A 5 14.19 8.08 13.23
C TYR A 5 12.80 8.41 13.77
N LEU A 6 11.89 7.44 13.70
CA LEU A 6 10.56 7.56 14.27
C LEU A 6 10.59 7.23 15.78
N PRO A 7 9.78 7.91 16.60
CA PRO A 7 9.50 7.44 17.95
C PRO A 7 8.87 6.03 17.92
N PRO A 8 9.04 5.22 18.98
CA PRO A 8 8.38 3.93 19.08
C PRO A 8 6.85 4.08 18.96
N TYR A 9 6.22 3.17 18.20
CA TYR A 9 4.77 3.11 18.01
C TYR A 9 4.14 4.40 17.44
N SER A 10 4.85 5.08 16.53
CA SER A 10 4.33 6.22 15.77
C SER A 10 4.00 5.86 14.32
N PRO A 11 2.96 5.04 14.05
CA PRO A 11 2.54 4.73 12.68
C PRO A 11 2.06 5.97 11.93
N ASP A 12 1.53 6.97 12.65
CA ASP A 12 1.04 8.23 12.08
C ASP A 12 2.15 9.05 11.41
N TYR A 13 3.41 8.80 11.76
CA TYR A 13 4.57 9.43 11.12
C TYR A 13 5.19 8.54 10.03
N ASN A 14 4.55 7.44 9.64
CA ASN A 14 5.09 6.52 8.64
C ASN A 14 4.16 6.44 7.42
N PRO A 15 4.50 7.10 6.30
CA PRO A 15 3.60 7.20 5.15
C PRO A 15 3.31 5.85 4.48
N ILE A 16 4.13 4.81 4.74
CA ILE A 16 3.87 3.46 4.23
C ILE A 16 2.62 2.81 4.85
N GLU A 17 2.16 3.28 6.02
CA GLU A 17 0.95 2.75 6.65
C GLU A 17 -0.29 3.05 5.80
N GLU A 18 -0.37 4.25 5.23
CA GLU A 18 -1.45 4.65 4.32
C GLU A 18 -1.35 3.95 2.97
N VAL A 19 -0.12 3.73 2.48
CA VAL A 19 0.14 2.88 1.30
C VAL A 19 -0.48 1.49 1.50
N PHE A 20 -0.18 0.83 2.62
CA PHE A 20 -0.75 -0.48 2.93
C PHE A 20 -2.27 -0.42 3.13
N SER A 21 -2.80 0.66 3.71
CA SER A 21 -4.25 0.87 3.81
C SER A 21 -4.92 0.90 2.43
N ALA A 22 -4.35 1.66 1.48
CA ALA A 22 -4.82 1.77 0.11
C ALA A 22 -4.74 0.43 -0.64
N MET A 23 -3.62 -0.29 -0.53
CA MET A 23 -3.47 -1.63 -1.12
C MET A 23 -4.52 -2.61 -0.57
N LYS A 24 -4.72 -2.64 0.75
CA LYS A 24 -5.75 -3.48 1.38
C LYS A 24 -7.16 -3.11 0.91
N ALA A 25 -7.46 -1.82 0.73
CA ALA A 25 -8.74 -1.37 0.21
C ALA A 25 -8.96 -1.84 -1.23
N TRP A 26 -7.95 -1.74 -2.08
CA TRP A 26 -8.00 -2.23 -3.46
C TRP A 26 -8.19 -3.75 -3.51
N LEU A 27 -7.44 -4.53 -2.70
CA LEU A 27 -7.59 -5.98 -2.64
C LEU A 27 -9.00 -6.40 -2.19
N ARG A 28 -9.59 -5.69 -1.23
CA ARG A 28 -10.97 -5.94 -0.79
C ARG A 28 -11.99 -5.60 -1.86
N ALA A 29 -11.76 -4.54 -2.64
CA ALA A 29 -12.63 -4.18 -3.77
C ALA A 29 -12.52 -5.22 -4.91
N ASN A 30 -11.36 -5.84 -5.06
CA ASN A 30 -11.07 -6.89 -6.05
C ASN A 30 -11.08 -8.29 -5.41
N HIS A 31 -11.96 -8.51 -4.43
CA HIS A 31 -11.98 -9.71 -3.60
C HIS A 31 -11.94 -11.01 -4.42
N ASP A 32 -12.77 -11.12 -5.46
CA ASP A 32 -12.89 -12.36 -6.24
C ASP A 32 -11.63 -12.66 -7.06
N TYR A 33 -11.00 -11.61 -7.62
CA TYR A 33 -9.69 -11.74 -8.27
C TYR A 33 -8.62 -12.18 -7.26
N ALA A 34 -8.55 -11.50 -6.11
CA ALA A 34 -7.62 -11.86 -5.05
C ALA A 34 -7.81 -13.29 -4.54
N HIS A 35 -9.05 -13.72 -4.36
CA HIS A 35 -9.37 -15.07 -3.95
C HIS A 35 -8.99 -16.10 -5.03
N GLY A 36 -9.18 -15.78 -6.31
CA GLY A 36 -8.77 -16.61 -7.43
C GLY A 36 -7.26 -16.82 -7.48
N GLU A 37 -6.47 -15.73 -7.40
CA GLU A 37 -5.01 -15.80 -7.40
C GLU A 37 -4.45 -16.49 -6.15
N LEU A 38 -5.18 -16.50 -5.04
CA LEU A 38 -4.78 -17.18 -3.80
C LEU A 38 -5.26 -18.64 -3.72
N SER A 39 -5.93 -19.18 -4.75
CA SER A 39 -6.50 -20.53 -4.74
C SER A 39 -5.44 -21.65 -4.76
N GLY A 40 -4.24 -21.36 -5.28
CA GLY A 40 -3.15 -22.34 -5.39
C GLY A 40 -3.20 -23.22 -6.64
N GLU A 41 -4.01 -22.84 -7.64
CA GLU A 41 -4.01 -23.46 -8.97
C GLU A 41 -2.69 -23.16 -9.72
N GLU A 42 -2.34 -23.99 -10.71
CA GLU A 42 -1.07 -23.89 -11.45
C GLU A 42 -0.88 -22.54 -12.16
N THR A 43 -1.98 -21.90 -12.56
CA THR A 43 -1.98 -20.62 -13.28
C THR A 43 -1.97 -19.39 -12.38
N CYS A 44 -2.05 -19.56 -11.06
CA CYS A 44 -2.10 -18.44 -10.12
C CYS A 44 -0.77 -17.70 -9.99
N ASP A 45 -0.85 -16.37 -9.84
CA ASP A 45 0.28 -15.51 -9.47
C ASP A 45 -0.12 -14.54 -8.33
N PRO A 46 -0.04 -14.98 -7.06
CA PRO A 46 -0.30 -14.13 -5.90
C PRO A 46 0.59 -12.88 -5.78
N ILE A 47 1.73 -12.84 -6.47
CA ILE A 47 2.64 -11.69 -6.41
C ILE A 47 2.21 -10.65 -7.45
N ALA A 48 1.74 -11.07 -8.63
CA ALA A 48 1.18 -10.18 -9.64
C ALA A 48 0.06 -9.30 -9.08
N ILE A 49 -0.87 -9.87 -8.30
CA ILE A 49 -1.95 -9.07 -7.72
C ILE A 49 -1.45 -8.00 -6.73
N LEU A 50 -0.33 -8.23 -6.02
CA LEU A 50 0.26 -7.19 -5.17
C LEU A 50 0.82 -6.05 -6.01
N TRP A 51 1.40 -6.34 -7.18
CA TRP A 51 1.81 -5.32 -8.13
C TRP A 51 0.62 -4.55 -8.68
N ASP A 52 -0.46 -5.23 -9.06
CA ASP A 52 -1.69 -4.57 -9.51
C ASP A 52 -2.23 -3.63 -8.42
N ALA A 53 -2.30 -4.10 -7.17
CA ALA A 53 -2.73 -3.27 -6.04
C ALA A 53 -1.82 -2.03 -5.85
N VAL A 54 -0.50 -2.16 -6.03
CA VAL A 54 0.43 -1.03 -5.95
C VAL A 54 0.17 -0.04 -7.08
N PHE A 55 0.17 -0.49 -8.34
CA PHE A 55 0.10 0.39 -9.50
C PHE A 55 -1.28 1.02 -9.71
N GLU A 56 -2.35 0.34 -9.29
CA GLU A 56 -3.72 0.85 -9.43
C GLU A 56 -4.15 1.69 -8.22
N ALA A 57 -3.68 1.38 -7.00
CA ALA A 57 -4.13 2.10 -5.81
C ALA A 57 -3.29 3.34 -5.49
N ILE A 58 -2.01 3.38 -5.87
CA ILE A 58 -1.05 4.41 -5.46
C ILE A 58 -0.80 5.38 -6.62
N THR A 59 -1.28 6.62 -6.46
CA THR A 59 -1.00 7.70 -7.41
C THR A 59 0.00 8.69 -6.81
N PRO A 60 0.69 9.52 -7.62
CA PRO A 60 1.57 10.57 -7.12
C PRO A 60 0.87 11.52 -6.15
N GLU A 61 -0.39 11.89 -6.43
CA GLU A 61 -1.18 12.79 -5.60
C GLU A 61 -1.50 12.17 -4.24
N LYS A 62 -1.81 10.86 -4.20
CA LYS A 62 -1.99 10.14 -2.94
C LYS A 62 -0.69 10.05 -2.15
N ALA A 63 0.41 9.71 -2.82
CA ALA A 63 1.72 9.63 -2.18
C ALA A 63 2.11 10.97 -1.54
N GLU A 64 1.92 12.08 -2.25
CA GLU A 64 2.15 13.42 -1.69
C GLU A 64 1.24 13.70 -0.49
N GLY A 65 -0.05 13.33 -0.59
CA GLY A 65 -1.00 13.41 0.53
C GLY A 65 -0.51 12.67 1.77
N TRP A 66 -0.04 11.43 1.64
CA TRP A 66 0.43 10.61 2.76
C TRP A 66 1.69 11.18 3.41
N TYR A 67 2.60 11.74 2.62
CA TYR A 67 3.75 12.46 3.18
C TYR A 67 3.34 13.74 3.92
N ARG A 68 2.29 14.44 3.47
CA ARG A 68 1.73 15.59 4.18
C ARG A 68 1.06 15.17 5.50
N ASP A 69 0.26 14.11 5.47
CA ASP A 69 -0.42 13.56 6.65
C ASP A 69 0.59 13.03 7.69
N SER A 70 1.75 12.55 7.23
CA SER A 70 2.90 12.17 8.07
C SER A 70 3.84 13.33 8.46
N GLU A 71 3.43 14.59 8.26
CA GLU A 71 4.17 15.81 8.63
C GLU A 71 5.52 16.03 7.90
N TYR A 72 5.72 15.42 6.74
CA TYR A 72 6.97 15.57 5.95
C TYR A 72 6.90 16.61 4.83
N VAL A 73 5.70 17.00 4.42
CA VAL A 73 5.45 18.01 3.38
C VAL A 73 4.45 19.02 3.93
N VAL A 74 4.71 20.31 3.70
CA VAL A 74 3.85 21.44 4.08
C VAL A 74 3.29 22.09 2.83
#